data_AF-A0A084H466-F1
#
_entry.id   AF-A0A084H466-F1
#
_cell.length_a   1.000
_cell.length_b   1.000
_cell.length_c   1.000
_cell.angle_alpha   90.00
_cell.angle_beta   90.00
_cell.angle_gamma   90.00
#
_symmetry.space_group_name_H-M   'P 1'
#
loop_
_entity.id
_entity.type
_entity.pdbx_description
1 polymer ?
#
loop_
_entity_poly.entity_id
_entity_poly.type
_entity_poly.pdbx_seq_one_letter_code
_entity_poly.pdbx_strand_id
1 'polypeptide(L)'
;MMKYVLLLLSLPILLSLDPLVYDSDYHASYQSPEGIMFVSYSEKWDEENLKELYKELIQNKHGKEISLLQEVRIQGGSLNGSAAKGRFSALTDTITLYHGDKQTDASSYRDTLSHEYGHHFAYHYIKSHHFPFSEWSKLRGLEDAPVRWDAFWNYSDGDHMWYPQEIMADDYVLLYGSGRKTSKNDVLSSNEPFYQMTQHENKELPNVLENKKLIAYLEKETGIKADRDRILTGPELKTIQKDKITFAASDQSQVAFKAQITYFQDGVKLASDEKLFIIASSGDETFTIPLNDAASSFEVTFEILDLQTSVGFETPPEKFHVDSLLSKGQ
;
A
#
# COMPACT_ATOMS: atom_id res chain seq x y z
N MET A 1 14.16 65.76 -3.93
CA MET A 1 14.73 65.23 -2.68
C MET A 1 13.60 64.50 -1.97
N MET A 2 13.26 63.22 -2.17
CA MET A 2 14.04 62.02 -2.49
C MET A 2 15.32 61.92 -1.69
N LYS A 3 15.18 61.35 -0.49
CA LYS A 3 16.07 60.41 0.22
C LYS A 3 15.57 60.34 1.67
N TYR A 4 15.45 59.12 2.22
CA TYR A 4 15.35 58.83 3.67
C TYR A 4 13.98 58.66 4.36
N VAL A 5 12.95 58.05 3.75
CA VAL A 5 11.95 57.29 4.56
C VAL A 5 11.48 56.02 3.86
N LEU A 6 12.37 55.38 3.11
CA LEU A 6 12.19 54.02 2.56
C LEU A 6 13.13 53.03 3.28
N LEU A 7 13.62 53.40 4.46
CA LEU A 7 14.60 52.67 5.26
C LEU A 7 14.00 52.13 6.57
N LEU A 8 12.68 51.90 6.59
CA LEU A 8 11.97 51.16 7.64
C LEU A 8 11.34 49.86 7.11
N LEU A 9 11.51 49.55 5.82
CA LEU A 9 11.17 48.27 5.19
C LEU A 9 12.41 47.39 4.95
N SER A 10 13.58 47.83 5.38
CA SER A 10 14.82 47.06 5.45
C SER A 10 15.16 46.68 6.90
N LEU A 11 14.14 46.53 7.76
CA LEU A 11 14.34 45.68 8.94
C LEU A 11 14.68 44.31 8.38
N PRO A 12 15.80 43.69 8.78
CA PRO A 12 16.05 42.32 8.40
C PRO A 12 14.79 41.58 8.86
N ILE A 13 14.16 40.90 7.91
CA ILE A 13 13.53 39.64 8.22
C ILE A 13 14.68 38.88 8.89
N LEU A 14 14.74 39.00 10.22
CA LEU A 14 15.25 37.98 11.10
C LEU A 14 14.36 36.80 10.78
N LEU A 15 14.68 36.16 9.65
CA LEU A 15 14.83 34.75 9.55
C LEU A 15 15.39 34.32 10.90
N SER A 16 14.49 33.98 11.83
CA SER A 16 14.72 32.78 12.61
C SER A 16 14.78 31.66 11.58
N LEU A 17 15.90 31.59 10.88
CA LEU A 17 16.58 30.32 10.74
C LEU A 17 16.82 29.95 12.21
N ASP A 18 15.83 29.29 12.81
CA ASP A 18 16.23 28.25 13.74
C ASP A 18 17.29 27.48 12.96
N PRO A 19 18.52 27.34 13.48
CA PRO A 19 19.40 26.35 12.89
C PRO A 19 18.54 25.09 12.77
N LEU A 20 18.65 24.37 11.64
CA LEU A 20 18.42 22.93 11.70
C LEU A 20 19.30 22.47 12.86
N VAL A 21 18.73 22.41 14.06
CA VAL A 21 19.39 21.90 15.24
C VAL A 21 19.50 20.45 14.88
N TYR A 22 20.61 20.13 14.25
CA TYR A 22 21.10 18.78 14.14
C TYR A 22 21.27 18.38 15.60
N ASP A 23 20.25 17.73 16.13
CA ASP A 23 20.28 17.18 17.47
C ASP A 23 21.47 16.22 17.48
N SER A 24 22.55 16.65 18.10
CA SER A 24 23.83 15.95 18.10
C SER A 24 23.79 14.67 18.93
N ASP A 25 22.68 14.42 19.62
CA ASP A 25 22.51 13.30 20.55
C ASP A 25 22.04 12.01 19.83
N TYR A 26 22.28 11.90 18.52
CA TYR A 26 22.11 10.63 17.82
C TYR A 26 23.23 9.64 18.19
N HIS A 27 22.88 8.37 18.33
CA HIS A 27 23.82 7.28 18.66
C HIS A 27 24.61 6.80 17.44
N ALA A 28 24.01 6.87 16.25
CA ALA A 28 24.63 6.47 15.00
C ALA A 28 24.11 7.29 13.83
N SER A 29 24.94 7.42 12.79
CA SER A 29 24.56 8.08 11.54
C SER A 29 25.25 7.43 10.34
N TYR A 30 24.59 7.47 9.18
CA TYR A 30 25.12 7.00 7.90
C TYR A 30 24.63 7.94 6.78
N GLN A 31 25.50 8.30 5.83
CA GLN A 31 25.09 9.04 4.63
C GLN A 31 25.06 8.10 3.42
N SER A 32 23.92 8.00 2.77
CA SER A 32 23.74 7.21 1.55
C SER A 32 24.42 7.83 0.33
N PRO A 33 24.66 7.05 -0.74
CA PRO A 33 25.17 7.56 -2.02
C PRO A 33 24.33 8.68 -2.65
N GLU A 34 23.02 8.68 -2.45
CA GLU A 34 22.06 9.67 -2.93
C GLU A 34 22.08 10.97 -2.10
N GLY A 35 22.82 10.98 -0.98
CA GLY A 35 22.96 12.13 -0.09
C GLY A 35 22.00 12.14 1.10
N ILE A 36 21.11 11.15 1.21
CA ILE A 36 20.14 11.00 2.31
C ILE A 36 20.89 10.68 3.61
N MET A 37 20.58 11.40 4.68
CA MET A 37 21.10 11.14 6.01
C MET A 37 20.24 10.10 6.73
N PHE A 38 20.87 9.05 7.23
CA PHE A 38 20.25 8.08 8.13
C PHE A 38 20.77 8.36 9.53
N VAL A 39 19.88 8.53 10.50
CA VAL A 39 20.26 8.82 11.90
C VAL A 39 19.46 7.99 12.87
N SER A 40 20.09 7.56 13.96
CA SER A 40 19.40 6.82 15.03
C SER A 40 19.53 7.53 16.37
N TYR A 41 18.39 7.72 17.02
CA TYR A 41 18.26 8.16 18.42
C TYR A 41 18.00 6.97 19.36
N SER A 42 18.19 5.73 18.88
CA SER A 42 18.11 4.50 19.68
C SER A 42 19.48 3.84 19.77
N GLU A 43 19.91 3.47 20.98
CA GLU A 43 21.15 2.69 21.22
C GLU A 43 21.14 1.31 20.56
N LYS A 44 19.97 0.82 20.12
CA LYS A 44 19.82 -0.49 19.47
C LYS A 44 20.18 -0.50 17.98
N TRP A 45 20.45 0.68 17.41
CA TRP A 45 20.68 0.85 15.99
C TRP A 45 22.04 1.50 15.78
N ASP A 46 22.98 0.71 15.29
CA ASP A 46 24.31 1.18 14.91
C ASP A 46 24.37 1.58 13.42
N GLU A 47 25.56 2.01 12.97
CA GLU A 47 25.77 2.41 11.58
C GLU A 47 25.50 1.27 10.57
N GLU A 48 25.77 0.01 10.93
CA GLU A 48 25.52 -1.12 10.05
C GLU A 48 24.02 -1.36 9.90
N ASN A 49 23.25 -1.28 11.00
CA ASN A 49 21.80 -1.33 10.92
C ASN A 49 21.22 -0.21 10.03
N LEU A 50 21.79 1.00 10.07
CA LEU A 50 21.39 2.11 9.20
C LEU A 50 21.70 1.85 7.73
N LYS A 51 22.81 1.16 7.42
CA LYS A 51 23.12 0.72 6.04
C LYS A 51 22.14 -0.34 5.56
N GLU A 52 21.75 -1.28 6.42
CA GLU A 52 20.71 -2.25 6.09
C GLU A 52 19.35 -1.58 5.87
N LEU A 53 19.00 -0.56 6.68
CA LEU A 53 17.79 0.22 6.46
C LEU A 53 17.81 0.96 5.13
N TYR A 54 18.96 1.52 4.74
CA TYR A 54 19.13 2.08 3.40
C TYR A 54 18.91 1.03 2.29
N LYS A 55 19.43 -0.19 2.46
CA LYS A 55 19.18 -1.30 1.52
C LYS A 55 17.71 -1.68 1.44
N GLU A 56 16.94 -1.55 2.51
CA GLU A 56 15.48 -1.71 2.48
C GLU A 56 14.80 -0.54 1.74
N LEU A 57 15.25 0.71 1.97
CA LEU A 57 14.70 1.88 1.28
C LEU A 57 14.82 1.74 -0.24
N ILE A 58 16.01 1.43 -0.75
CA ILE A 58 16.28 1.36 -2.20
C ILE A 58 15.65 0.15 -2.90
N GLN A 59 15.04 -0.78 -2.15
CA GLN A 59 14.22 -1.84 -2.75
C GLN A 59 12.85 -1.31 -3.22
N ASN A 60 12.44 -0.14 -2.73
CA ASN A 60 11.29 0.56 -3.29
C ASN A 60 11.62 1.03 -4.71
N LYS A 61 10.64 0.98 -5.60
CA LYS A 61 10.84 1.47 -6.95
C LYS A 61 10.72 2.99 -6.98
N HIS A 62 11.84 3.65 -7.18
CA HIS A 62 11.95 5.09 -7.16
C HIS A 62 12.54 5.66 -8.46
N GLY A 63 12.38 6.96 -8.66
CA GLY A 63 13.02 7.73 -9.70
C GLY A 63 14.18 8.57 -9.16
N LYS A 64 14.33 9.79 -9.70
CA LYS A 64 15.37 10.74 -9.28
C LYS A 64 15.01 11.49 -7.99
N GLU A 65 13.73 11.53 -7.65
CA GLU A 65 13.17 12.14 -6.45
C GLU A 65 13.74 11.56 -5.17
N ILE A 66 14.28 10.33 -5.18
CA ILE A 66 14.95 9.75 -4.00
C ILE A 66 16.06 10.66 -3.46
N SER A 67 16.79 11.36 -4.34
CA SER A 67 17.85 12.31 -3.95
C SER A 67 17.34 13.58 -3.27
N LEU A 68 16.01 13.80 -3.26
CA LEU A 68 15.38 14.91 -2.56
C LEU A 68 14.96 14.54 -1.13
N LEU A 69 14.90 13.24 -0.80
CA LEU A 69 14.68 12.81 0.56
C LEU A 69 15.90 13.25 1.39
N GLN A 70 15.67 14.06 2.43
CA GLN A 70 16.78 14.60 3.21
C GLN A 70 17.25 13.59 4.26
N GLU A 71 16.29 12.92 4.93
CA GLU A 71 16.62 12.12 6.10
C GLU A 71 15.67 10.96 6.37
N VAL A 72 16.22 9.85 6.87
CA VAL A 72 15.48 8.76 7.51
C VAL A 72 15.99 8.61 8.94
N ARG A 73 15.13 8.83 9.93
CA ARG A 73 15.51 8.77 11.35
C ARG A 73 14.78 7.69 12.12
N ILE A 74 15.47 7.12 13.10
CA ILE A 74 14.93 6.09 14.00
C ILE A 74 14.80 6.66 15.41
N GLN A 75 13.61 6.51 16.00
CA GLN A 75 13.27 6.92 17.34
C GLN A 75 12.97 5.69 18.20
N GLY A 76 13.61 5.57 19.36
CA GLY A 76 13.47 4.43 20.28
C GLY A 76 12.14 4.37 21.04
N GLY A 77 11.12 5.14 20.69
CA GLY A 77 9.84 5.17 21.39
C GLY A 77 8.68 5.44 20.44
N SER A 78 7.47 5.56 20.98
CA SER A 78 6.30 5.98 20.19
C SER A 78 6.21 7.50 20.07
N LEU A 79 5.55 7.95 19.02
CA LEU A 79 5.08 9.33 18.92
C LEU A 79 3.99 9.61 19.97
N ASN A 80 4.31 10.32 21.05
CA ASN A 80 3.34 10.74 22.09
C ASN A 80 2.44 9.61 22.63
N GLY A 81 2.94 8.37 22.71
CA GLY A 81 2.15 7.21 23.15
C GLY A 81 1.29 6.55 22.06
N SER A 82 1.35 7.02 20.81
CA SER A 82 0.69 6.43 19.65
C SER A 82 1.27 5.05 19.29
N ALA A 83 0.48 4.24 18.58
CA ALA A 83 0.94 3.00 17.96
C ALA A 83 1.55 3.22 16.57
N ALA A 84 1.64 4.47 16.10
CA ALA A 84 2.23 4.81 14.81
C ALA A 84 3.68 4.31 14.71
N LYS A 85 3.98 3.59 13.62
CA LYS A 85 5.31 3.05 13.35
C LYS A 85 6.18 3.97 12.49
N GLY A 86 5.54 4.89 11.77
CA GLY A 86 6.20 5.79 10.83
C GLY A 86 5.54 7.17 10.81
N ARG A 87 6.25 8.15 10.23
CA ARG A 87 5.70 9.42 9.80
C ARG A 87 6.60 10.08 8.77
N PHE A 88 6.01 10.59 7.70
CA PHE A 88 6.65 11.48 6.75
C PHE A 88 6.37 12.95 7.07
N SER A 89 7.38 13.80 6.87
CA SER A 89 7.30 15.25 6.96
C SER A 89 7.61 15.88 5.60
N ALA A 90 6.58 16.34 4.89
CA ALA A 90 6.73 17.00 3.58
C ALA A 90 7.45 18.36 3.64
N LEU A 91 7.56 18.97 4.83
CA LEU A 91 8.28 20.24 5.00
C LEU A 91 9.81 20.05 4.99
N THR A 92 10.26 18.89 5.48
CA THR A 92 11.68 18.59 5.69
C THR A 92 12.15 17.39 4.88
N ASP A 93 11.27 16.80 4.06
CA ASP A 93 11.47 15.55 3.33
C ASP A 93 12.14 14.49 4.23
N THR A 94 11.52 14.23 5.38
CA THR A 94 12.06 13.35 6.42
C THR A 94 11.09 12.22 6.72
N ILE A 95 11.61 11.00 6.78
CA ILE A 95 10.90 9.82 7.31
C ILE A 95 11.36 9.59 8.74
N THR A 96 10.42 9.50 9.68
CA THR A 96 10.67 9.10 11.07
C THR A 96 10.07 7.73 11.32
N LEU A 97 10.89 6.78 11.78
CA LEU A 97 10.49 5.43 12.17
C LEU A 97 10.52 5.33 13.70
N TYR A 98 9.43 4.84 14.29
CA TYR A 98 9.23 4.76 15.74
C TYR A 98 9.41 3.33 16.24
N HIS A 99 9.62 3.20 17.56
CA HIS A 99 9.85 1.93 18.25
C HIS A 99 11.19 1.26 17.91
N GLY A 100 12.23 2.03 17.60
CA GLY A 100 13.59 1.53 17.36
C GLY A 100 14.26 0.89 18.58
N ASP A 101 13.65 0.93 19.76
CA ASP A 101 14.05 0.18 20.94
C ASP A 101 13.60 -1.30 20.88
N LYS A 102 12.53 -1.57 20.12
CA LYS A 102 11.88 -2.88 19.98
C LYS A 102 12.08 -3.48 18.60
N GLN A 103 11.95 -2.66 17.56
CA GLN A 103 12.21 -3.01 16.17
C GLN A 103 13.68 -2.73 15.91
N THR A 104 14.51 -3.78 15.98
CA THR A 104 15.97 -3.67 15.87
C THR A 104 16.52 -4.28 14.59
N ASP A 105 15.64 -4.69 13.68
CA ASP A 105 16.00 -5.26 12.38
C ASP A 105 15.46 -4.36 11.25
N ALA A 106 16.29 -4.07 10.25
CA ALA A 106 15.92 -3.23 9.11
C ALA A 106 14.66 -3.73 8.40
N SER A 107 14.54 -5.05 8.21
CA SER A 107 13.41 -5.63 7.49
C SER A 107 12.08 -5.48 8.22
N SER A 108 12.10 -5.25 9.55
CA SER A 108 10.88 -5.01 10.33
C SER A 108 10.20 -3.67 10.02
N TYR A 109 10.93 -2.73 9.42
CA TYR A 109 10.40 -1.44 8.97
C TYR A 109 10.01 -1.44 7.49
N ARG A 110 10.19 -2.52 6.73
CA ARG A 110 10.01 -2.55 5.28
C ARG A 110 8.70 -1.91 4.82
N ASP A 111 7.58 -2.37 5.37
CA ASP A 111 6.25 -1.95 4.94
C ASP A 111 6.00 -0.48 5.33
N THR A 112 6.35 -0.13 6.58
CA THR A 112 6.28 1.26 7.07
C THR A 112 7.15 2.19 6.22
N LEU A 113 8.38 1.80 5.91
CA LEU A 113 9.30 2.60 5.11
C LEU A 113 8.77 2.79 3.68
N SER A 114 8.16 1.76 3.09
CA SER A 114 7.52 1.84 1.78
C SER A 114 6.33 2.80 1.80
N HIS A 115 5.51 2.78 2.86
CA HIS A 115 4.38 3.69 3.08
C HIS A 115 4.85 5.14 3.21
N GLU A 116 5.79 5.40 4.14
CA GLU A 116 6.28 6.76 4.37
C GLU A 116 7.01 7.32 3.14
N TYR A 117 7.70 6.46 2.39
CA TYR A 117 8.28 6.84 1.10
C TYR A 117 7.21 7.11 0.03
N GLY A 118 6.07 6.41 0.09
CA GLY A 118 4.90 6.69 -0.75
C GLY A 118 4.39 8.12 -0.59
N HIS A 119 4.43 8.68 0.63
CA HIS A 119 4.17 10.10 0.81
C HIS A 119 5.20 10.98 0.10
N HIS A 120 6.51 10.71 0.26
CA HIS A 120 7.57 11.44 -0.45
C HIS A 120 7.34 11.45 -1.97
N PHE A 121 7.05 10.28 -2.54
CA PHE A 121 6.69 10.12 -3.94
C PHE A 121 5.47 10.98 -4.33
N ALA A 122 4.41 10.94 -3.52
CA ALA A 122 3.17 11.65 -3.77
C ALA A 122 3.36 13.18 -3.75
N TYR A 123 4.08 13.71 -2.75
CA TYR A 123 4.40 15.13 -2.63
C TYR A 123 5.37 15.62 -3.70
N HIS A 124 6.22 14.74 -4.24
CA HIS A 124 7.09 15.12 -5.34
C HIS A 124 6.34 15.18 -6.68
N TYR A 125 5.71 14.08 -7.07
CA TYR A 125 5.16 13.92 -8.42
C TYR A 125 3.73 14.40 -8.55
N ILE A 126 2.87 14.11 -7.58
CA ILE A 126 1.43 14.37 -7.68
C ILE A 126 1.02 15.36 -6.60
N LYS A 127 1.63 16.55 -6.60
CA LYS A 127 1.39 17.62 -5.59
C LYS A 127 -0.09 17.94 -5.35
N SER A 128 -0.92 17.75 -6.37
CA SER A 128 -2.35 17.99 -6.30
C SER A 128 -3.17 16.89 -5.61
N HIS A 129 -2.58 15.77 -5.18
CA HIS A 129 -3.32 14.60 -4.68
C HIS A 129 -4.23 14.91 -3.48
N HIS A 130 -3.91 15.95 -2.69
CA HIS A 130 -4.73 16.44 -1.59
C HIS A 130 -6.03 17.15 -2.02
N PHE A 131 -6.26 17.34 -3.32
CA PHE A 131 -7.43 18.04 -3.83
C PHE A 131 -8.40 17.10 -4.53
N PRO A 132 -9.72 17.24 -4.30
CA PRO A 132 -10.74 16.37 -4.90
C PRO A 132 -10.79 16.47 -6.43
N PHE A 133 -10.31 17.59 -7.00
CA PHE A 133 -10.32 17.85 -8.44
C PHE A 133 -9.07 17.34 -9.18
N SER A 134 -8.12 16.72 -8.47
CA SER A 134 -6.90 16.21 -9.09
C SER A 134 -7.20 15.13 -10.13
N GLU A 135 -6.32 14.97 -11.12
CA GLU A 135 -6.50 13.90 -12.10
C GLU A 135 -6.35 12.52 -11.46
N TRP A 136 -5.43 12.40 -10.49
CA TRP A 136 -5.24 11.19 -9.68
C TRP A 136 -6.54 10.80 -8.97
N SER A 137 -7.22 11.71 -8.26
CA SER A 137 -8.43 11.38 -7.48
C SER A 137 -9.58 10.91 -8.38
N LYS A 138 -9.74 11.53 -9.56
CA LYS A 138 -10.74 11.12 -10.56
C LYS A 138 -10.44 9.72 -11.10
N LEU A 139 -9.20 9.48 -11.52
CA LEU A 139 -8.78 8.18 -12.05
C LEU A 139 -8.82 7.07 -10.98
N ARG A 140 -8.53 7.42 -9.73
CA ARG A 140 -8.61 6.54 -8.58
C ARG A 140 -10.05 6.17 -8.19
N GLY A 141 -11.03 6.95 -8.64
CA GLY A 141 -12.46 6.70 -8.42
C GLY A 141 -12.95 7.15 -7.04
N LEU A 142 -12.39 8.24 -6.51
CA LEU A 142 -12.65 8.69 -5.14
C LEU A 142 -13.93 9.54 -4.96
N GLU A 143 -14.72 9.73 -6.02
CA GLU A 143 -15.89 10.62 -6.02
C GLU A 143 -17.00 10.16 -5.06
N ASP A 144 -17.22 8.85 -4.98
CA ASP A 144 -18.26 8.23 -4.13
C ASP A 144 -17.70 7.62 -2.83
N ALA A 145 -16.39 7.74 -2.60
CA ALA A 145 -15.73 7.24 -1.40
C ALA A 145 -15.80 8.29 -0.28
N PRO A 146 -15.82 7.89 1.00
CA PRO A 146 -15.90 8.80 2.15
C PRO A 146 -14.56 9.52 2.44
N VAL A 147 -13.89 10.02 1.40
CA VAL A 147 -12.58 10.67 1.49
C VAL A 147 -12.66 11.98 2.27
N ARG A 148 -11.73 12.13 3.21
CA ARG A 148 -11.62 13.27 4.11
C ARG A 148 -10.65 14.30 3.55
N TRP A 149 -11.15 15.08 2.58
CA TRP A 149 -10.41 16.19 1.96
C TRP A 149 -10.07 17.34 2.93
N ASP A 150 -10.62 17.31 4.15
CA ASP A 150 -10.35 18.24 5.25
C ASP A 150 -9.15 17.82 6.13
N ALA A 151 -8.42 16.75 5.78
CA ALA A 151 -7.29 16.19 6.53
C ALA A 151 -6.30 17.24 7.04
N PHE A 152 -6.05 18.29 6.26
CA PHE A 152 -5.12 19.36 6.62
C PHE A 152 -5.52 20.11 7.90
N TRP A 153 -6.83 20.25 8.16
CA TRP A 153 -7.37 20.98 9.32
C TRP A 153 -7.95 20.05 10.39
N ASN A 154 -8.29 18.82 10.00
CA ASN A 154 -9.08 17.89 10.82
C ASN A 154 -8.51 16.47 10.73
N TYR A 155 -7.23 16.35 11.08
CA TYR A 155 -6.55 15.06 11.14
C TYR A 155 -6.92 14.31 12.42
N SER A 156 -7.30 13.04 12.28
CA SER A 156 -7.59 12.13 13.37
C SER A 156 -7.24 10.70 12.97
N ASP A 157 -6.65 9.94 13.88
CA ASP A 157 -6.20 8.56 13.62
C ASP A 157 -7.37 7.63 13.24
N GLY A 158 -8.60 7.94 13.65
CA GLY A 158 -9.78 7.12 13.35
C GLY A 158 -10.25 7.20 11.90
N ASP A 159 -9.86 8.25 11.17
CA ASP A 159 -10.23 8.49 9.77
C ASP A 159 -9.05 8.25 8.81
N HIS A 160 -7.93 7.72 9.31
CA HIS A 160 -6.64 7.64 8.61
C HIS A 160 -6.74 7.09 7.18
N MET A 161 -7.39 5.93 7.03
CA MET A 161 -7.59 5.24 5.75
C MET A 161 -8.36 6.06 4.70
N TRP A 162 -9.07 7.11 5.12
CA TRP A 162 -9.87 7.96 4.24
C TRP A 162 -9.16 9.26 3.86
N TYR A 163 -7.91 9.47 4.26
CA TYR A 163 -7.15 10.64 3.85
C TYR A 163 -6.48 10.43 2.50
N PRO A 164 -6.54 11.41 1.58
CA PRO A 164 -6.01 11.23 0.23
C PRO A 164 -4.50 10.95 0.19
N GLN A 165 -3.72 11.53 1.11
CA GLN A 165 -2.28 11.26 1.20
C GLN A 165 -1.97 9.85 1.71
N GLU A 166 -2.82 9.27 2.55
CA GLU A 166 -2.69 7.89 3.04
C GLU A 166 -3.09 6.91 1.94
N ILE A 167 -4.22 7.17 1.26
CA ILE A 167 -4.67 6.38 0.11
C ILE A 167 -3.57 6.33 -0.95
N MET A 168 -2.94 7.46 -1.27
CA MET A 168 -1.88 7.50 -2.27
C MET A 168 -0.59 6.78 -1.80
N ALA A 169 -0.24 6.85 -0.52
CA ALA A 169 0.89 6.12 0.04
C ALA A 169 0.66 4.59 0.01
N ASP A 170 -0.54 4.14 0.37
CA ASP A 170 -0.94 2.73 0.25
C ASP A 170 -0.92 2.26 -1.21
N ASP A 171 -1.41 3.08 -2.15
CA ASP A 171 -1.33 2.78 -3.58
C ASP A 171 0.14 2.62 -4.04
N TYR A 172 1.05 3.44 -3.49
CA TYR A 172 2.48 3.31 -3.75
C TYR A 172 3.03 1.98 -3.23
N VAL A 173 2.66 1.55 -2.02
CA VAL A 173 3.09 0.25 -1.47
C VAL A 173 2.71 -0.89 -2.41
N LEU A 174 1.48 -0.90 -2.91
CA LEU A 174 0.99 -1.93 -3.83
C LEU A 174 1.74 -1.91 -5.18
N LEU A 175 1.97 -0.72 -5.75
CA LEU A 175 2.53 -0.58 -7.11
C LEU A 175 4.06 -0.61 -7.18
N TYR A 176 4.73 -0.08 -6.16
CA TYR A 176 6.14 0.30 -6.17
C TYR A 176 6.88 -0.07 -4.87
N GLY A 177 6.16 -0.46 -3.81
CA GLY A 177 6.73 -0.79 -2.52
C GLY A 177 7.72 -1.94 -2.59
N SER A 178 8.70 -1.95 -1.68
CA SER A 178 9.64 -3.08 -1.56
C SER A 178 8.89 -4.41 -1.34
N GLY A 179 9.13 -5.38 -2.21
CA GLY A 179 8.45 -6.70 -2.16
C GLY A 179 9.34 -7.78 -1.55
N ARG A 180 8.74 -8.89 -1.12
CA ARG A 180 9.49 -10.09 -0.73
C ARG A 180 8.89 -11.34 -1.35
N LYS A 181 9.69 -12.40 -1.45
CA LYS A 181 9.17 -13.67 -1.94
C LYS A 181 8.40 -14.37 -0.82
N THR A 182 7.18 -14.78 -1.12
CA THR A 182 6.40 -15.68 -0.27
C THR A 182 6.69 -17.12 -0.67
N SER A 183 7.06 -17.96 0.30
CA SER A 183 7.25 -19.39 0.05
C SER A 183 5.90 -20.06 -0.23
N LYS A 184 5.84 -20.89 -1.27
CA LYS A 184 4.67 -21.72 -1.58
C LYS A 184 4.30 -22.63 -0.41
N ASN A 185 5.29 -23.13 0.33
CA ASN A 185 5.04 -23.99 1.48
C ASN A 185 4.34 -23.22 2.61
N ASP A 186 4.62 -21.94 2.78
CA ASP A 186 4.04 -21.11 3.85
C ASP A 186 2.55 -20.85 3.55
N VAL A 187 2.24 -20.58 2.28
CA VAL A 187 0.86 -20.45 1.77
C VAL A 187 0.07 -21.74 1.88
N LEU A 188 0.72 -22.89 1.62
CA LEU A 188 0.07 -24.20 1.72
C LEU A 188 -0.12 -24.67 3.18
N SER A 189 0.71 -24.19 4.11
CA SER A 189 0.70 -24.62 5.51
C SER A 189 -0.03 -23.67 6.44
N SER A 190 -0.29 -22.43 6.03
CA SER A 190 -0.92 -21.42 6.88
C SER A 190 -1.69 -20.36 6.08
N ASN A 191 -2.71 -19.77 6.72
CA ASN A 191 -3.43 -18.61 6.19
C ASN A 191 -2.73 -17.27 6.46
N GLU A 192 -1.60 -17.27 7.19
CA GLU A 192 -0.90 -16.07 7.63
C GLU A 192 -0.42 -15.19 6.47
N PRO A 193 0.15 -15.74 5.37
CA PRO A 193 0.54 -14.91 4.23
C PRO A 193 -0.61 -14.12 3.62
N PHE A 194 -1.80 -14.71 3.50
CA PHE A 194 -2.96 -13.97 3.00
C PHE A 194 -3.37 -12.87 3.99
N TYR A 195 -3.54 -13.22 5.27
CA TYR A 195 -3.93 -12.25 6.30
C TYR A 195 -3.01 -11.03 6.37
N GLN A 196 -1.70 -11.23 6.23
CA GLN A 196 -0.71 -10.15 6.30
C GLN A 196 -0.63 -9.31 5.02
N MET A 197 -0.90 -9.91 3.85
CA MET A 197 -0.52 -9.31 2.56
C MET A 197 -1.70 -8.87 1.69
N THR A 198 -2.93 -9.30 2.01
CA THR A 198 -4.14 -8.86 1.30
C THR A 198 -4.95 -7.85 2.08
N GLN A 199 -4.61 -7.61 3.35
CA GLN A 199 -5.24 -6.58 4.17
C GLN A 199 -4.42 -5.28 4.12
N HIS A 200 -4.96 -4.29 3.45
CA HIS A 200 -4.41 -2.93 3.38
C HIS A 200 -5.52 -1.91 3.72
N GLU A 201 -5.15 -0.67 4.09
CA GLU A 201 -6.14 0.33 4.49
C GLU A 201 -7.07 0.69 3.32
N ASN A 202 -6.54 0.66 2.10
CA ASN A 202 -7.32 0.89 0.87
C ASN A 202 -8.31 -0.24 0.46
N LYS A 203 -8.55 -1.27 1.27
CA LYS A 203 -9.34 -2.46 0.86
C LYS A 203 -10.81 -2.16 0.52
N GLU A 204 -11.35 -1.07 1.05
CA GLU A 204 -12.72 -0.62 0.78
C GLU A 204 -12.85 0.14 -0.57
N LEU A 205 -11.72 0.43 -1.22
CA LEU A 205 -11.65 1.05 -2.53
C LEU A 205 -11.39 -0.01 -3.61
N PRO A 206 -11.84 0.21 -4.86
CA PRO A 206 -11.38 -0.62 -5.98
C PRO A 206 -9.85 -0.70 -6.01
N ASN A 207 -9.30 -1.90 -6.16
CA ASN A 207 -7.88 -2.11 -5.99
C ASN A 207 -7.07 -1.39 -7.09
N VAL A 208 -5.97 -0.75 -6.68
CA VAL A 208 -5.11 0.04 -7.59
C VAL A 208 -4.44 -0.83 -8.65
N LEU A 209 -4.13 -2.10 -8.33
CA LEU A 209 -3.47 -3.05 -9.23
C LEU A 209 -4.34 -3.37 -10.45
N GLU A 210 -5.66 -3.29 -10.32
CA GLU A 210 -6.61 -3.52 -11.41
C GLU A 210 -6.86 -2.25 -12.24
N ASN A 211 -6.43 -1.07 -11.76
CA ASN A 211 -6.72 0.22 -12.39
C ASN A 211 -5.66 0.60 -13.44
N LYS A 212 -5.73 -0.05 -14.61
CA LYS A 212 -4.81 0.17 -15.74
C LYS A 212 -4.68 1.64 -16.19
N LYS A 213 -5.77 2.43 -16.08
CA LYS A 213 -5.77 3.85 -16.46
C LYS A 213 -4.96 4.70 -15.48
N LEU A 214 -5.18 4.48 -14.17
CA LEU A 214 -4.42 5.15 -13.13
C LEU A 214 -2.93 4.78 -13.19
N ILE A 215 -2.61 3.49 -13.36
CA ILE A 215 -1.22 3.03 -13.52
C ILE A 215 -0.56 3.76 -14.70
N ALA A 216 -1.20 3.78 -15.88
CA ALA A 216 -0.64 4.47 -17.05
C ALA A 216 -0.44 5.98 -16.82
N TYR A 217 -1.33 6.63 -16.07
CA TYR A 217 -1.18 8.02 -15.65
C TYR A 217 0.05 8.20 -14.73
N LEU A 218 0.20 7.37 -13.70
CA LEU A 218 1.35 7.44 -12.79
C LEU A 218 2.67 7.19 -13.51
N GLU A 219 2.73 6.19 -14.41
CA GLU A 219 3.92 5.93 -15.22
C GLU A 219 4.29 7.13 -16.11
N LYS A 220 3.29 7.83 -16.64
CA LYS A 220 3.48 9.03 -17.47
C LYS A 220 3.98 10.22 -16.65
N GLU A 221 3.38 10.49 -15.50
CA GLU A 221 3.71 11.67 -14.68
C GLU A 221 5.05 11.51 -13.94
N THR A 222 5.42 10.27 -13.60
CA THR A 222 6.63 10.00 -12.80
C THR A 222 7.82 9.51 -13.63
N GLY A 223 7.55 8.88 -14.78
CA GLY A 223 8.55 8.12 -15.54
C GLY A 223 8.90 6.77 -14.92
N ILE A 224 8.29 6.40 -13.79
CA ILE A 224 8.52 5.15 -13.06
C ILE A 224 7.49 4.12 -13.51
N LYS A 225 7.96 3.03 -14.12
CA LYS A 225 7.09 1.94 -14.58
C LYS A 225 6.60 1.11 -13.40
N ALA A 226 5.33 0.71 -13.35
CA ALA A 226 4.91 -0.31 -12.37
C ALA A 226 5.56 -1.65 -12.71
N ASP A 227 5.82 -2.49 -11.70
CA ASP A 227 6.27 -3.86 -11.95
C ASP A 227 5.10 -4.63 -12.58
N ARG A 228 5.27 -5.08 -13.82
CA ARG A 228 4.20 -5.78 -14.55
C ARG A 228 3.81 -7.08 -13.86
N ASP A 229 4.78 -7.73 -13.20
CA ASP A 229 4.58 -8.94 -12.43
C ASP A 229 3.68 -8.72 -11.19
N ARG A 230 3.56 -7.47 -10.71
CA ARG A 230 2.65 -7.08 -9.60
C ARG A 230 1.24 -6.74 -10.04
N ILE A 231 0.99 -6.58 -11.34
CA ILE A 231 -0.34 -6.22 -11.84
C ILE A 231 -1.21 -7.48 -11.77
N LEU A 232 -1.85 -7.63 -10.62
CA LEU A 232 -2.78 -8.70 -10.33
C LEU A 232 -4.19 -8.33 -10.78
N THR A 233 -4.95 -9.34 -11.20
CA THR A 233 -6.37 -9.24 -11.52
C THR A 233 -7.15 -10.34 -10.82
N GLY A 234 -8.38 -10.03 -10.43
CA GLY A 234 -9.34 -11.02 -9.99
C GLY A 234 -9.57 -12.13 -11.02
N PRO A 235 -9.92 -13.35 -10.56
CA PRO A 235 -10.29 -14.40 -11.48
C PRO A 235 -11.67 -14.13 -12.10
N GLU A 236 -11.81 -14.39 -13.39
CA GLU A 236 -13.04 -14.15 -14.12
C GLU A 236 -13.96 -15.36 -14.06
N LEU A 237 -15.23 -15.13 -13.74
CA LEU A 237 -16.26 -16.15 -13.85
C LEU A 237 -16.40 -16.63 -15.31
N LYS A 238 -16.30 -17.95 -15.53
CA LYS A 238 -16.51 -18.57 -16.85
C LYS A 238 -17.84 -19.28 -16.97
N THR A 239 -18.14 -20.18 -16.03
CA THR A 239 -19.37 -20.96 -16.07
C THR A 239 -19.92 -21.22 -14.69
N ILE A 240 -21.25 -21.23 -14.58
CA ILE A 240 -21.95 -21.71 -13.39
C ILE A 240 -22.86 -22.87 -13.80
N GLN A 241 -22.77 -23.96 -13.07
CA GLN A 241 -23.59 -25.16 -13.22
C GLN A 241 -24.22 -25.47 -11.85
N LYS A 242 -25.17 -26.41 -11.81
CA LYS A 242 -25.91 -26.73 -10.59
C LYS A 242 -24.98 -27.13 -9.43
N ASP A 243 -23.95 -27.89 -9.73
CA ASP A 243 -23.05 -28.55 -8.78
C ASP A 243 -21.66 -27.90 -8.70
N LYS A 244 -21.38 -26.88 -9.52
CA LYS A 244 -20.05 -26.27 -9.58
C LYS A 244 -20.04 -24.88 -10.22
N ILE A 245 -19.04 -24.10 -9.84
CA ILE A 245 -18.68 -22.82 -10.46
C ILE A 245 -17.23 -22.89 -10.95
N THR A 246 -16.98 -22.33 -12.13
CA THR A 246 -15.64 -22.31 -12.74
C THR A 246 -15.22 -20.88 -13.02
N PHE A 247 -14.05 -20.54 -12.52
CA PHE A 247 -13.37 -19.29 -12.79
C PHE A 247 -12.12 -19.54 -13.63
N ALA A 248 -11.60 -18.49 -14.27
CA ALA A 248 -10.28 -18.52 -14.89
C ALA A 248 -9.46 -17.31 -14.46
N ALA A 249 -8.18 -17.56 -14.22
CA ALA A 249 -7.17 -16.52 -14.15
C ALA A 249 -6.38 -16.53 -15.46
N SER A 250 -6.14 -15.36 -16.02
CA SER A 250 -5.42 -15.21 -17.29
C SER A 250 -4.15 -14.41 -17.08
N ASP A 251 -3.07 -14.83 -17.75
CA ASP A 251 -1.80 -14.13 -17.84
C ASP A 251 -1.14 -13.78 -16.49
N GLN A 252 -1.25 -14.68 -15.50
CA GLN A 252 -0.60 -14.54 -14.20
C GLN A 252 0.35 -15.71 -13.94
N SER A 253 1.45 -15.44 -13.23
CA SER A 253 2.41 -16.46 -12.83
C SER A 253 2.87 -16.24 -11.40
N GLN A 254 3.09 -17.32 -10.66
CA GLN A 254 3.50 -17.24 -9.24
C GLN A 254 2.46 -16.51 -8.38
N VAL A 255 1.17 -16.75 -8.62
CA VAL A 255 0.07 -16.16 -7.86
C VAL A 255 -0.69 -17.25 -7.12
N ALA A 256 -1.07 -16.99 -5.87
CA ALA A 256 -1.97 -17.82 -5.09
C ALA A 256 -3.34 -17.16 -4.96
N PHE A 257 -4.40 -17.94 -5.12
CA PHE A 257 -5.79 -17.53 -4.96
C PHE A 257 -6.41 -18.35 -3.85
N LYS A 258 -7.03 -17.69 -2.87
CA LYS A 258 -7.88 -18.34 -1.89
C LYS A 258 -9.32 -17.87 -2.08
N ALA A 259 -10.16 -18.77 -2.57
CA ALA A 259 -11.60 -18.54 -2.66
C ALA A 259 -12.22 -18.81 -1.30
N GLN A 260 -12.92 -17.82 -0.75
CA GLN A 260 -13.79 -17.97 0.41
C GLN A 260 -15.24 -18.01 -0.09
N ILE A 261 -15.93 -19.11 0.19
CA ILE A 261 -17.31 -19.31 -0.23
C ILE A 261 -18.21 -19.32 0.99
N THR A 262 -19.24 -18.48 1.01
CA THR A 262 -20.30 -18.54 2.03
C THR A 262 -21.60 -18.98 1.39
N TYR A 263 -22.20 -20.06 1.91
CA TYR A 263 -23.45 -20.63 1.41
C TYR A 263 -24.63 -20.14 2.25
N PHE A 264 -25.75 -19.84 1.59
CA PHE A 264 -26.96 -19.34 2.21
C PHE A 264 -28.20 -20.14 1.81
N GLN A 265 -29.07 -20.37 2.79
CA GLN A 265 -30.41 -20.91 2.60
C GLN A 265 -31.42 -19.89 3.09
N ASP A 266 -32.27 -19.39 2.19
CA ASP A 266 -33.32 -18.40 2.50
C ASP A 266 -32.76 -17.15 3.24
N GLY A 267 -31.57 -16.70 2.83
CA GLY A 267 -30.86 -15.56 3.42
C GLY A 267 -30.12 -15.86 4.73
N VAL A 268 -30.20 -17.08 5.25
CA VAL A 268 -29.48 -17.52 6.46
C VAL A 268 -28.19 -18.23 6.07
N LYS A 269 -27.07 -17.84 6.67
CA LYS A 269 -25.77 -18.50 6.47
C LYS A 269 -25.86 -19.97 6.90
N LEU A 270 -25.59 -20.87 5.96
CA LEU A 270 -25.61 -22.31 6.16
C LEU A 270 -24.22 -22.85 6.51
N ALA A 271 -23.20 -22.46 5.73
CA ALA A 271 -21.84 -22.94 5.85
C ALA A 271 -20.85 -21.96 5.18
N SER A 272 -19.56 -22.15 5.42
CA SER A 272 -18.50 -21.54 4.61
C SER A 272 -17.48 -22.60 4.23
N ASP A 273 -16.81 -22.42 3.09
CA ASP A 273 -15.75 -23.28 2.60
C ASP A 273 -14.61 -22.41 2.05
N GLU A 274 -13.40 -22.97 2.03
CA GLU A 274 -12.21 -22.33 1.49
C GLU A 274 -11.56 -23.23 0.46
N LYS A 275 -11.05 -22.63 -0.62
CA LYS A 275 -10.32 -23.33 -1.68
C LYS A 275 -9.09 -22.55 -2.09
N LEU A 276 -7.93 -23.20 -2.00
CA LEU A 276 -6.65 -22.63 -2.39
C LEU A 276 -6.24 -23.15 -3.77
N PHE A 277 -5.81 -22.23 -4.62
CA PHE A 277 -5.27 -22.49 -5.96
C PHE A 277 -3.92 -21.76 -6.08
N ILE A 278 -2.92 -22.39 -6.71
CA ILE A 278 -1.61 -21.76 -6.94
C ILE A 278 -1.26 -21.90 -8.41
N ILE A 279 -1.11 -20.77 -9.09
CA ILE A 279 -0.70 -20.68 -10.49
C ILE A 279 0.82 -20.59 -10.52
N ALA A 280 1.47 -21.67 -10.96
CA ALA A 280 2.93 -21.76 -10.96
C ALA A 280 3.59 -21.15 -12.21
N SER A 281 2.86 -21.03 -13.32
CA SER A 281 3.40 -20.56 -14.59
C SER A 281 2.37 -19.71 -15.32
N SER A 282 2.84 -18.76 -16.14
CA SER A 282 1.97 -17.92 -16.96
C SER A 282 1.11 -18.77 -17.90
N GLY A 283 -0.19 -18.56 -17.88
CA GLY A 283 -1.14 -19.22 -18.76
C GLY A 283 -2.58 -19.02 -18.30
N ASP A 284 -3.52 -19.46 -19.13
CA ASP A 284 -4.92 -19.52 -18.75
C ASP A 284 -5.14 -20.76 -17.87
N GLU A 285 -5.34 -20.54 -16.58
CA GLU A 285 -5.70 -21.61 -15.65
C GLU A 285 -7.15 -21.45 -15.21
N THR A 286 -7.91 -22.53 -15.30
CA THR A 286 -9.28 -22.60 -14.79
C THR A 286 -9.30 -23.37 -13.50
N PHE A 287 -10.04 -22.88 -12.51
CA PHE A 287 -10.30 -23.61 -11.29
C PHE A 287 -11.79 -23.73 -11.03
N THR A 288 -12.18 -24.88 -10.48
CA THR A 288 -13.57 -25.27 -10.28
C THR A 288 -13.81 -25.48 -8.80
N ILE A 289 -14.87 -24.85 -8.30
CA ILE A 289 -15.32 -24.96 -6.92
C ILE A 289 -16.64 -25.76 -6.94
N PRO A 290 -16.72 -26.91 -6.25
CA PRO A 290 -17.97 -27.62 -6.09
C PRO A 290 -18.95 -26.79 -5.25
N LEU A 291 -20.22 -26.76 -5.64
CA LEU A 291 -21.28 -26.05 -4.92
C LEU A 291 -22.05 -27.00 -4.00
N ASN A 292 -22.62 -26.44 -2.94
CA ASN A 292 -23.49 -27.17 -2.02
C ASN A 292 -24.93 -27.18 -2.56
N ASP A 293 -25.43 -28.37 -2.93
CA ASP A 293 -26.78 -28.57 -3.46
C ASP A 293 -27.92 -28.11 -2.53
N ALA A 294 -27.64 -27.95 -1.23
CA ALA A 294 -28.61 -27.49 -0.23
C ALA A 294 -28.70 -25.97 -0.10
N ALA A 295 -27.88 -25.20 -0.83
CA ALA A 295 -27.88 -23.74 -0.75
C ALA A 295 -28.76 -23.10 -1.83
N SER A 296 -29.59 -22.14 -1.44
CA SER A 296 -30.35 -21.26 -2.36
C SER A 296 -29.48 -20.20 -3.04
N SER A 297 -28.38 -19.80 -2.41
CA SER A 297 -27.44 -18.79 -2.90
C SER A 297 -26.08 -18.96 -2.26
N PHE A 298 -25.06 -18.36 -2.85
CA PHE A 298 -23.71 -18.34 -2.30
C PHE A 298 -23.00 -17.03 -2.66
N GLU A 299 -22.02 -16.67 -1.83
CA GLU A 299 -21.12 -15.54 -2.05
C GLU A 299 -19.70 -16.06 -2.19
N VAL A 300 -18.93 -15.48 -3.12
CA VAL A 300 -17.51 -15.79 -3.31
C VAL A 300 -16.69 -14.52 -3.18
N THR A 301 -15.65 -14.56 -2.34
CA THR A 301 -14.55 -13.58 -2.33
C THR A 301 -13.24 -14.29 -2.65
N PHE A 302 -12.32 -13.58 -3.28
CA PHE A 302 -10.97 -14.07 -3.56
C PHE A 302 -9.94 -13.22 -2.84
N GLU A 303 -9.10 -13.86 -2.03
CA GLU A 303 -7.82 -13.29 -1.63
C GLU A 303 -6.76 -13.72 -2.66
N ILE A 304 -6.04 -12.75 -3.21
CA ILE A 304 -5.09 -12.94 -4.31
C ILE A 304 -3.73 -12.47 -3.81
N LEU A 305 -2.69 -13.30 -3.99
CA LEU A 305 -1.35 -13.02 -3.46
C LEU A 305 -0.28 -13.33 -4.52
N ASP A 306 0.51 -12.32 -4.89
CA ASP A 306 1.74 -12.50 -5.65
C ASP A 306 2.83 -13.11 -4.74
N LEU A 307 3.36 -14.27 -5.14
CA LEU A 307 4.39 -14.98 -4.40
C LEU A 307 5.80 -14.43 -4.64
N GLN A 308 6.02 -13.59 -5.65
CA GLN A 308 7.32 -12.93 -5.87
C GLN A 308 7.46 -11.65 -5.06
N THR A 309 6.35 -10.93 -4.84
CA THR A 309 6.39 -9.60 -4.20
C THR A 309 5.70 -9.55 -2.85
N SER A 310 4.95 -10.59 -2.46
CA SER A 310 4.11 -10.60 -1.25
C SER A 310 3.08 -9.47 -1.25
N VAL A 311 2.66 -8.99 -2.42
CA VAL A 311 1.57 -8.03 -2.55
C VAL A 311 0.31 -8.78 -2.94
N GLY A 312 -0.81 -8.41 -2.33
CA GLY A 312 -2.09 -9.02 -2.63
C GLY A 312 -3.27 -8.12 -2.30
N PHE A 313 -4.47 -8.61 -2.61
CA PHE A 313 -5.72 -7.93 -2.29
C PHE A 313 -6.88 -8.92 -2.20
N GLU A 314 -7.97 -8.44 -1.62
CA GLU A 314 -9.25 -9.17 -1.56
C GLU A 314 -10.24 -8.56 -2.57
N THR A 315 -10.94 -9.41 -3.33
CA THR A 315 -12.01 -8.95 -4.21
C THR A 315 -13.29 -8.67 -3.42
N PRO A 316 -14.15 -7.75 -3.88
CA PRO A 316 -15.50 -7.63 -3.33
C PRO A 316 -16.29 -8.95 -3.41
N PRO A 317 -17.27 -9.17 -2.52
CA PRO A 317 -18.09 -10.37 -2.55
C PRO A 317 -19.01 -10.40 -3.78
N GLU A 318 -18.88 -11.44 -4.59
CA GLU A 318 -19.80 -11.73 -5.70
C GLU A 318 -20.91 -12.68 -5.24
N LYS A 319 -22.17 -12.24 -5.36
CA LYS A 319 -23.34 -13.02 -4.94
C LYS A 319 -23.99 -13.75 -6.10
N PHE A 320 -24.35 -15.01 -5.89
CA PHE A 320 -24.98 -15.88 -6.87
C PHE A 320 -26.24 -16.54 -6.32
N HIS A 321 -27.33 -16.54 -7.09
CA HIS A 321 -28.59 -17.21 -6.74
C HIS A 321 -28.77 -18.47 -7.57
N VAL A 322 -28.85 -19.64 -6.92
CA VAL A 322 -28.89 -20.96 -7.58
C VAL A 322 -30.08 -21.07 -8.53
N ASP A 323 -31.24 -20.54 -8.16
CA ASP A 323 -32.45 -20.60 -8.99
C ASP A 323 -32.38 -19.73 -10.26
N SER A 324 -31.65 -18.61 -10.20
CA SER A 324 -31.47 -17.72 -11.37
C SER A 324 -30.53 -18.33 -12.43
N LEU A 325 -29.66 -19.25 -12.01
CA LEU A 325 -28.62 -19.85 -12.84
C LEU A 325 -29.17 -20.97 -13.73
N LEU A 326 -30.28 -21.59 -13.34
CA LEU A 326 -31.00 -22.59 -14.15
C LEU A 326 -31.71 -21.99 -15.38
N SER A 327 -31.95 -20.67 -15.40
CA SER A 327 -32.65 -19.98 -16.50
C SER A 327 -31.74 -19.48 -17.63
N LYS A 328 -30.41 -19.38 -17.39
CA LYS A 328 -29.40 -18.95 -18.38
C LYS A 328 -28.64 -20.10 -19.03
N GLY A 329 -28.91 -21.34 -18.62
CA GLY A 329 -28.29 -22.57 -19.14
C GLY A 329 -29.17 -23.36 -20.13
N GLN A 330 -30.23 -22.75 -20.68
CA GLN A 330 -31.05 -23.32 -21.76
C GLN A 330 -30.75 -22.67 -23.10
#